data_AF-A0AAE1NGL9-F1
#
_entry.id   AF-A0AAE1NGL9-F1
#
_cell.length_a   1.000
_cell.length_b   1.000
_cell.length_c   1.000
_cell.angle_alpha   90.00
_cell.angle_beta   90.00
_cell.angle_gamma   90.00
#
_symmetry.space_group_name_H-M   'P 1'
#
loop_
_entity.id
_entity.type
_entity.pdbx_description
1 polymer ?
#
loop_
_entity_poly.entity_id
_entity_poly.type
_entity_poly.pdbx_seq_one_letter_code
_entity_poly.pdbx_strand_id
1 'polypeptide(L)'
;MDSKDKDHILSLKVMRLTRPSLFTGLSVCCDARDLPGDHLNAETRADIAVPQGLHNTGVGHLLLLPQSFGNIYLGETFSCCLCVHNDSNEIIRDVAIKAVLQMSNQRVPLLGDDEDEPLHQLQPSDTINEVIQHEVKDIGTHILVCAVSYQASSGEQQNFRKFFKFQVMKPLDVKTKFYNAECDEVYLEAGVQNITSGPLCLEKVELEPSPYFTVVSMNKISPATPTSDTSSSSTSSCLVFGGINTINTHDTRQYLYCLKPRPEAKASPATLRHATAIGKLDIVWRTNMGDRGRLQTSQLQRMAPQYGDVRVTVDKIPSVVQLEKQFDVLLTITNICERSLDLHLAFLGGNGGSEWSGVNSQPLPSLSPAQHTSLTLSLLPLHTGLQTIAGVRLTDTFLKRTYDYENLAQVFITRDKVRLVKGSHKVNLA
;
A
#
# COMPACT_ATOMS: atom_id res chain seq x y z
N MET A 1 22.83 -33.61 -19.67
CA MET A 1 23.29 -33.61 -21.06
C MET A 1 23.64 -32.18 -21.41
N ASP A 2 24.85 -31.79 -21.07
CA ASP A 2 25.41 -30.50 -21.45
C ASP A 2 25.59 -30.51 -22.97
N SER A 3 24.76 -29.72 -23.65
CA SER A 3 24.98 -29.42 -25.06
C SER A 3 26.32 -28.70 -25.12
N LYS A 4 27.36 -29.35 -25.64
CA LYS A 4 28.59 -28.67 -26.08
C LYS A 4 28.18 -27.40 -26.82
N ASP A 5 28.72 -26.27 -26.40
CA ASP A 5 28.56 -25.00 -27.10
C ASP A 5 29.00 -25.24 -28.55
N LYS A 6 28.03 -25.37 -29.46
CA LYS A 6 28.31 -25.23 -30.88
C LYS A 6 28.71 -23.77 -31.05
N ASP A 7 29.84 -23.52 -31.69
CA ASP A 7 30.22 -22.15 -32.04
C ASP A 7 29.21 -21.63 -33.05
N HIS A 8 28.34 -20.73 -32.58
CA HIS A 8 27.37 -20.04 -33.41
C HIS A 8 28.00 -18.75 -33.95
N ILE A 9 27.72 -18.45 -35.22
CA ILE A 9 28.20 -17.24 -35.92
C ILE A 9 27.50 -15.94 -35.48
N LEU A 10 26.35 -16.08 -34.80
CA LEU A 10 25.64 -14.99 -34.16
C LEU A 10 25.92 -14.99 -32.66
N SER A 11 26.20 -13.82 -32.10
CA SER A 11 26.26 -13.64 -30.65
C SER A 11 25.01 -12.94 -30.12
N LEU A 12 24.39 -13.54 -29.11
CA LEU A 12 23.32 -12.92 -28.33
C LEU A 12 23.87 -12.39 -27.01
N LYS A 13 23.66 -11.09 -26.77
CA LYS A 13 23.90 -10.42 -25.49
C LYS A 13 22.59 -9.85 -24.95
N VAL A 14 22.40 -9.92 -23.64
CA VAL A 14 21.23 -9.36 -22.96
C VAL A 14 21.72 -8.39 -21.90
N MET A 15 21.19 -7.17 -21.94
CA MET A 15 21.49 -6.12 -20.99
C MET A 15 20.22 -5.66 -20.29
N ARG A 16 20.15 -5.79 -18.96
CA ARG A 16 19.08 -5.17 -18.18
C ARG A 16 19.19 -3.65 -18.33
N LEU A 17 18.11 -3.01 -18.78
CA LEU A 17 17.99 -1.56 -18.84
C LEU A 17 17.69 -1.07 -17.42
N THR A 18 18.76 -0.78 -16.68
CA THR A 18 18.69 -0.21 -15.34
C THR A 18 18.92 1.28 -15.40
N ARG A 19 18.37 2.01 -14.42
CA ARG A 19 18.74 3.41 -14.22
C ARG A 19 20.15 3.47 -13.64
N PRO A 20 20.92 4.53 -13.95
CA PRO A 20 22.22 4.75 -13.31
C PRO A 20 22.10 4.68 -11.80
N SER A 21 23.01 3.96 -11.16
CA SER A 21 23.04 3.80 -9.70
C SER A 21 24.23 4.53 -9.11
N LEU A 22 24.03 5.13 -7.93
CA LEU A 22 25.12 5.75 -7.18
C LEU A 22 26.02 4.68 -6.58
N PHE A 23 27.21 4.51 -7.14
CA PHE A 23 28.28 3.71 -6.56
C PHE A 23 29.16 4.61 -5.69
N THR A 24 29.05 4.45 -4.38
CA THR A 24 29.93 5.12 -3.43
C THR A 24 31.14 4.21 -3.18
N GLY A 25 32.19 4.40 -3.98
CA GLY A 25 33.50 3.83 -3.65
C GLY A 25 34.11 4.53 -2.43
N LEU A 26 34.82 3.79 -1.58
CA LEU A 26 35.78 4.40 -0.66
C LEU A 26 36.84 5.09 -1.53
N SER A 27 36.89 6.42 -1.46
CA SER A 27 37.90 7.17 -2.18
C SER A 27 39.25 6.88 -1.53
N VAL A 28 40.10 6.11 -2.21
CA VAL A 28 41.44 5.78 -1.72
C VAL A 28 42.31 7.00 -1.94
N CYS A 29 42.70 7.66 -0.86
CA CYS A 29 43.66 8.75 -0.93
C CYS A 29 45.08 8.19 -0.91
N CYS A 30 45.95 8.76 -1.75
CA CYS A 30 47.38 8.49 -1.69
C CYS A 30 47.97 9.09 -0.41
N ASP A 31 49.08 8.53 0.08
CA ASP A 31 49.88 9.18 1.12
C ASP A 31 50.35 10.55 0.60
N ALA A 32 50.40 11.57 1.47
CA ALA A 32 50.92 12.90 1.11
C ALA A 32 52.38 12.87 0.61
N ARG A 33 53.10 11.76 0.82
CA ARG A 33 54.45 11.52 0.30
C ARG A 33 54.48 10.91 -1.10
N ASP A 34 53.34 10.47 -1.63
CA ASP A 34 53.21 9.91 -2.97
C ASP A 34 53.05 11.04 -4.01
N LEU A 35 54.18 11.62 -4.41
CA LEU A 35 54.26 12.71 -5.39
C LEU A 35 53.46 12.43 -6.69
N PRO A 36 53.61 11.25 -7.35
CA PRO A 36 52.79 10.91 -8.52
C PRO A 36 51.28 10.91 -8.25
N GLY A 37 50.87 10.37 -7.09
CA GLY A 37 49.46 10.33 -6.68
C GLY A 37 48.88 11.71 -6.40
N ASP A 38 49.65 12.60 -5.79
CA ASP A 38 49.20 13.96 -5.49
C ASP A 38 49.05 14.82 -6.75
N HIS A 39 49.94 14.65 -7.73
CA HIS A 39 49.81 15.28 -9.06
C HIS A 39 48.54 14.83 -9.80
N LEU A 40 48.25 13.53 -9.84
CA LEU A 40 47.03 13.00 -10.46
C LEU A 40 45.76 13.46 -9.73
N ASN A 41 45.80 13.50 -8.40
CA ASN A 41 44.69 13.99 -7.59
C ASN A 41 44.48 15.50 -7.77
N ALA A 42 45.53 16.29 -8.05
CA ALA A 42 45.40 17.71 -8.35
C ALA A 42 44.68 17.96 -9.68
N GLU A 43 45.01 17.19 -10.72
CA GLU A 43 44.30 17.24 -12.01
C GLU A 43 42.84 16.79 -11.86
N THR A 44 42.59 15.71 -11.10
CA THR A 44 41.23 15.24 -10.82
C THR A 44 40.41 16.30 -10.08
N ARG A 45 41.02 17.01 -9.11
CA ARG A 45 40.39 18.13 -8.39
C ARG A 45 40.08 19.34 -9.29
N ALA A 46 40.79 19.49 -10.41
CA ALA A 46 40.56 20.56 -11.37
C ALA A 46 39.46 20.24 -12.40
N ASP A 47 38.97 19.00 -12.44
CA ASP A 47 37.86 18.59 -13.29
C ASP A 47 36.56 19.31 -12.87
N ILE A 48 35.87 19.92 -13.84
CA ILE A 48 34.58 20.59 -13.65
C ILE A 48 33.49 19.65 -13.11
N ALA A 49 33.66 18.34 -13.34
CA ALA A 49 32.77 17.30 -12.86
C ALA A 49 33.01 16.92 -11.39
N VAL A 50 33.94 17.55 -10.66
CA VAL A 50 34.15 17.32 -9.22
C VAL A 50 33.49 18.43 -8.39
N PRO A 51 32.53 18.12 -7.50
CA PRO A 51 31.93 19.12 -6.62
C PRO A 51 32.96 19.73 -5.65
N GLN A 52 32.88 21.05 -5.43
CA GLN A 52 33.75 21.74 -4.47
C GLN A 52 33.56 21.17 -3.05
N GLY A 53 34.66 20.78 -2.40
CA GLY A 53 34.67 20.18 -1.06
C GLY A 53 34.60 18.64 -1.03
N LEU A 54 34.45 18.00 -2.19
CA LEU A 54 34.40 16.55 -2.37
C LEU A 54 35.61 16.10 -3.22
N HIS A 55 36.80 16.29 -2.64
CA HIS A 55 38.06 15.92 -3.28
C HIS A 55 38.11 14.40 -3.52
N ASN A 56 38.54 13.99 -4.72
CA ASN A 56 38.65 12.59 -5.16
C ASN A 56 37.29 11.87 -5.39
N THR A 57 36.20 12.59 -5.61
CA THR A 57 34.92 12.01 -6.09
C THR A 57 34.51 12.62 -7.42
N GLY A 58 35.12 12.18 -8.52
CA GLY A 58 34.62 12.50 -9.85
C GLY A 58 33.20 11.99 -10.06
N VAL A 59 32.32 12.79 -10.66
CA VAL A 59 30.92 12.40 -10.98
C VAL A 59 30.84 11.10 -11.81
N GLY A 60 31.88 10.81 -12.62
CA GLY A 60 31.97 9.57 -13.39
C GLY A 60 32.14 8.29 -12.56
N HIS A 61 32.74 8.37 -11.36
CA HIS A 61 32.86 7.22 -10.45
C HIS A 61 31.61 6.98 -9.62
N LEU A 62 30.71 7.97 -9.55
CA LEU A 62 29.48 7.90 -8.76
C LEU A 62 28.36 7.25 -9.54
N LEU A 63 28.22 7.46 -10.85
CA LEU A 63 27.10 6.90 -11.63
C LEU A 63 27.56 5.77 -12.53
N LEU A 64 27.46 4.54 -12.02
CA LEU A 64 27.78 3.33 -12.77
C LEU A 64 26.51 2.61 -13.17
N LEU A 65 26.53 2.04 -14.38
CA LEU A 65 25.58 1.01 -14.77
C LEU A 65 25.93 -0.27 -13.97
N PRO A 66 24.97 -0.85 -13.23
CA PRO A 66 25.24 -2.04 -12.45
C PRO A 66 25.71 -3.19 -13.34
N GLN A 67 26.82 -3.83 -12.97
CA GLN A 67 27.42 -4.94 -13.71
C GLN A 67 26.63 -6.26 -13.60
N SER A 68 25.59 -6.29 -12.76
CA SER A 68 24.75 -7.48 -12.53
C SER A 68 23.26 -7.12 -12.56
N PHE A 69 22.41 -8.15 -12.67
CA PHE A 69 20.96 -8.00 -12.70
C PHE A 69 20.36 -7.35 -11.45
N GLY A 70 21.13 -7.09 -10.38
CA GLY A 70 20.66 -6.42 -9.17
C GLY A 70 19.48 -7.12 -8.49
N ASN A 71 18.89 -6.44 -7.51
CA ASN A 71 17.61 -6.87 -6.95
C ASN A 71 16.48 -6.44 -7.90
N ILE A 72 15.51 -7.32 -8.11
CA ILE A 72 14.25 -7.01 -8.80
C ILE A 72 13.16 -7.26 -7.78
N TYR A 73 12.27 -6.29 -7.60
CA TYR A 73 11.16 -6.43 -6.68
C TYR A 73 9.83 -6.66 -7.40
N LEU A 74 8.94 -7.39 -6.74
CA LEU A 74 7.57 -7.57 -7.19
C LEU A 74 6.89 -6.22 -7.46
N GLY A 75 6.22 -6.08 -8.60
CA GLY A 75 5.52 -4.86 -8.99
C GLY A 75 6.38 -3.84 -9.74
N GLU A 76 7.70 -4.06 -9.86
CA GLU A 76 8.56 -3.27 -10.75
C GLU A 76 8.44 -3.74 -12.20
N THR A 77 8.85 -2.89 -13.13
CA THR A 77 8.97 -3.26 -14.55
C THR A 77 10.38 -3.75 -14.84
N PHE A 78 10.50 -5.05 -15.13
CA PHE A 78 11.72 -5.61 -15.71
C PHE A 78 11.87 -5.09 -17.14
N SER A 79 13.02 -4.50 -17.47
CA SER A 79 13.33 -4.00 -18.80
C SER A 79 14.70 -4.52 -19.22
N CYS A 80 14.81 -5.06 -20.43
CA CYS A 80 16.11 -5.43 -20.99
C CYS A 80 16.16 -5.24 -22.50
N CYS A 81 17.38 -5.01 -22.99
CA CYS A 81 17.72 -4.97 -24.40
C CYS A 81 18.38 -6.29 -24.79
N LEU A 82 17.85 -6.93 -25.82
CA LEU A 82 18.38 -8.10 -26.50
C LEU A 82 19.17 -7.62 -27.71
N CYS A 83 20.45 -7.95 -27.77
CA CYS A 83 21.32 -7.60 -28.90
C CYS A 83 21.79 -8.87 -29.57
N VAL A 84 21.42 -9.07 -30.83
CA VAL A 84 21.95 -10.13 -31.69
C VAL A 84 22.92 -9.50 -32.67
N HIS A 85 24.18 -9.93 -32.63
CA HIS A 85 25.24 -9.41 -33.46
C HIS A 85 25.78 -10.48 -34.40
N ASN A 86 26.06 -10.08 -35.64
CA ASN A 86 26.74 -10.92 -36.61
C ASN A 86 28.26 -10.73 -36.52
N ASP A 87 28.92 -11.65 -35.80
CA ASP A 87 30.39 -11.69 -35.67
C ASP A 87 31.09 -12.27 -36.92
N SER A 88 30.33 -12.73 -37.91
CA SER A 88 30.88 -13.34 -39.12
C SER A 88 31.06 -12.33 -40.25
N ASN A 89 31.81 -12.76 -41.27
CA ASN A 89 31.95 -12.04 -42.54
C ASN A 89 30.89 -12.43 -43.58
N GLU A 90 29.86 -13.18 -43.17
CA GLU A 90 28.82 -13.70 -44.06
C GLU A 90 27.49 -12.98 -43.83
N ILE A 91 26.66 -12.98 -44.88
CA ILE A 91 25.28 -12.48 -44.79
C ILE A 91 24.41 -13.60 -44.22
N ILE A 92 23.73 -13.31 -43.11
CA ILE A 92 22.85 -14.26 -42.43
C ILE A 92 21.41 -13.87 -42.71
N ARG A 93 20.59 -14.86 -43.07
CA ARG A 93 19.18 -14.69 -43.44
C ARG A 93 18.26 -15.29 -42.38
N ASP A 94 16.99 -14.92 -42.47
CA ASP A 94 15.91 -15.48 -41.66
C ASP A 94 16.17 -15.45 -40.15
N VAL A 95 16.76 -14.35 -39.67
CA VAL A 95 17.07 -14.16 -38.26
C VAL A 95 15.78 -13.81 -37.53
N ALA A 96 15.39 -14.69 -36.60
CA ALA A 96 14.24 -14.51 -35.72
C ALA A 96 14.67 -14.66 -34.26
N ILE A 97 14.14 -13.78 -33.41
CA ILE A 97 14.45 -13.71 -31.98
C ILE A 97 13.18 -14.00 -31.21
N LYS A 98 13.23 -15.02 -30.34
CA LYS A 98 12.14 -15.36 -29.44
C LYS A 98 12.58 -15.16 -28.00
N ALA A 99 11.81 -14.41 -27.23
CA ALA A 99 12.08 -14.19 -25.81
C ALA A 99 10.89 -14.67 -24.99
N VAL A 100 11.12 -15.57 -24.05
CA VAL A 100 10.09 -16.14 -23.18
C VAL A 100 10.55 -16.02 -21.73
N LEU A 101 9.71 -15.42 -20.90
CA LEU A 101 9.93 -15.41 -19.45
C LEU A 101 9.34 -16.66 -18.83
N GLN A 102 10.21 -17.52 -18.30
CA GLN A 102 9.81 -18.72 -17.58
C GLN A 102 9.81 -18.47 -16.07
N MET A 103 8.64 -18.66 -15.47
CA MET A 103 8.39 -18.63 -14.03
C MET A 103 8.17 -20.05 -13.51
N SER A 104 8.05 -20.22 -12.19
CA SER A 104 7.82 -21.54 -11.59
C SER A 104 6.54 -22.22 -12.11
N ASN A 105 5.48 -21.44 -12.34
CA ASN A 105 4.15 -21.97 -12.67
C ASN A 105 3.63 -21.53 -14.05
N GLN A 106 4.36 -20.69 -14.79
CA GLN A 106 3.88 -20.10 -16.04
C GLN A 106 5.05 -19.77 -16.98
N ARG A 107 4.78 -19.77 -18.29
CA ARG A 107 5.65 -19.19 -19.32
C ARG A 107 4.90 -18.06 -20.01
N VAL A 108 5.55 -16.91 -20.10
CA VAL A 108 4.99 -15.73 -20.75
C VAL A 108 5.87 -15.39 -21.96
N PRO A 109 5.35 -15.49 -23.19
CA PRO A 109 6.06 -14.99 -24.36
C PRO A 109 6.17 -13.46 -24.26
N LEU A 110 7.38 -12.93 -24.47
CA LEU A 110 7.66 -11.49 -24.46
C LEU A 110 7.98 -10.95 -25.86
N LEU A 111 8.46 -11.80 -26.77
CA LEU A 111 8.84 -11.46 -28.15
C LEU A 111 8.76 -12.70 -29.05
N GLY A 112 8.32 -12.53 -30.31
CA GLY A 112 8.38 -13.57 -31.35
C GLY A 112 7.29 -14.65 -31.27
N ASP A 113 6.08 -14.28 -30.85
CA ASP A 113 4.89 -15.16 -30.79
C ASP A 113 4.03 -15.09 -32.07
N ASP A 114 4.18 -14.03 -32.87
CA ASP A 114 3.44 -13.86 -34.13
C ASP A 114 4.11 -14.64 -35.27
N GLU A 115 3.33 -15.41 -36.04
CA GLU A 115 3.83 -16.17 -37.19
C GLU A 115 4.22 -15.28 -38.38
N ASP A 116 3.80 -14.01 -38.38
CA ASP A 116 4.03 -13.02 -39.45
C ASP A 116 5.16 -12.02 -39.14
N GLU A 117 6.00 -12.26 -38.12
CA GLU A 117 7.11 -11.34 -37.83
C GLU A 117 8.12 -11.29 -39.00
N PRO A 118 8.51 -10.08 -39.44
CA PRO A 118 9.45 -9.93 -40.55
C PRO A 118 10.79 -10.55 -40.16
N LEU A 119 11.19 -11.54 -40.95
CA LEU A 119 12.49 -12.17 -40.83
C LEU A 119 13.60 -11.18 -41.18
N HIS A 120 14.59 -11.07 -40.31
CA HIS A 120 15.66 -10.10 -40.47
C HIS A 120 16.83 -10.71 -41.26
N GLN A 121 17.47 -9.88 -42.09
CA GLN A 121 18.74 -10.20 -42.72
C GLN A 121 19.83 -9.34 -42.08
N LEU A 122 20.89 -9.99 -41.59
CA LEU A 122 22.03 -9.34 -40.94
C LEU A 122 23.25 -9.34 -41.87
N GLN A 123 23.80 -8.16 -42.17
CA GLN A 123 25.11 -8.07 -42.84
C GLN A 123 26.25 -8.32 -41.84
N PRO A 124 27.49 -8.54 -42.31
CA PRO A 124 28.66 -8.61 -41.44
C PRO A 124 28.73 -7.39 -40.52
N SER A 125 28.95 -7.63 -39.22
CA SER A 125 28.99 -6.59 -38.18
C SER A 125 27.67 -5.86 -37.89
N ASP A 126 26.54 -6.23 -38.50
CA ASP A 126 25.24 -5.65 -38.14
C ASP A 126 24.73 -6.17 -36.78
N THR A 127 23.78 -5.44 -36.20
CA THR A 127 23.10 -5.83 -34.95
C THR A 127 21.60 -5.63 -35.04
N ILE A 128 20.84 -6.52 -34.42
CA ILE A 128 19.42 -6.33 -34.10
C ILE A 128 19.33 -6.04 -32.60
N ASN A 129 18.60 -4.99 -32.24
CA ASN A 129 18.40 -4.59 -30.85
C ASN A 129 16.89 -4.53 -30.54
N GLU A 130 16.44 -5.41 -29.66
CA GLU A 130 15.04 -5.49 -29.23
C GLU A 130 14.90 -5.18 -27.74
N VAL A 131 13.96 -4.29 -27.40
CA VAL A 131 13.72 -3.90 -26.00
C VAL A 131 12.44 -4.55 -25.51
N ILE A 132 12.56 -5.41 -24.51
CA ILE A 132 11.41 -6.03 -23.84
C ILE A 132 11.17 -5.39 -22.48
N GLN A 133 9.89 -5.17 -22.16
CA GLN A 133 9.44 -4.67 -20.87
C GLN A 133 8.35 -5.59 -20.32
N HIS A 134 8.47 -5.96 -19.05
CA HIS A 134 7.54 -6.87 -18.39
C HIS A 134 7.31 -6.42 -16.93
N GLU A 135 6.05 -6.21 -16.56
CA GLU A 135 5.67 -5.97 -15.16
C GLU A 135 5.76 -7.27 -14.38
N VAL A 136 6.59 -7.27 -13.33
CA VAL A 136 6.86 -8.47 -12.53
C VAL A 136 5.71 -8.73 -11.56
N LYS A 137 5.00 -9.85 -11.75
CA LYS A 137 3.79 -10.19 -10.98
C LYS A 137 3.96 -11.36 -10.01
N ASP A 138 5.07 -12.09 -10.10
CA ASP A 138 5.33 -13.28 -9.30
C ASP A 138 6.68 -13.19 -8.58
N ILE A 139 6.73 -13.64 -7.33
CA ILE A 139 7.97 -13.75 -6.56
C ILE A 139 8.72 -15.04 -6.90
N GLY A 140 10.04 -15.07 -6.64
CA GLY A 140 10.84 -16.28 -6.78
C GLY A 140 11.82 -16.24 -7.94
N THR A 141 12.16 -17.41 -8.48
CA THR A 141 13.15 -17.53 -9.57
C THR A 141 12.48 -17.35 -10.92
N HIS A 142 12.99 -16.42 -11.70
CA HIS A 142 12.59 -16.17 -13.08
C HIS A 142 13.76 -16.50 -14.02
N ILE A 143 13.45 -17.09 -15.17
CA ILE A 143 14.45 -17.43 -16.20
C ILE A 143 13.98 -16.82 -17.51
N LEU A 144 14.68 -15.80 -17.99
CA LEU A 144 14.50 -15.28 -19.33
C LEU A 144 15.19 -16.23 -20.32
N VAL A 145 14.39 -16.87 -21.17
CA VAL A 145 14.84 -17.78 -22.22
C VAL A 145 14.82 -17.01 -23.53
N CYS A 146 15.99 -16.81 -24.11
CA CYS A 146 16.14 -16.13 -25.39
C CYS A 146 16.61 -17.15 -26.42
N ALA A 147 15.83 -17.38 -27.47
CA ALA A 147 16.18 -18.25 -28.58
C ALA A 147 16.38 -17.42 -29.84
N VAL A 148 17.43 -17.72 -30.58
CA VAL A 148 17.71 -17.13 -31.89
C VAL A 148 17.71 -18.25 -32.90
N SER A 149 16.91 -18.12 -33.95
CA SER A 149 16.93 -19.01 -35.12
C SER A 149 17.37 -18.20 -36.33
N TYR A 150 18.19 -18.81 -37.19
CA TYR A 150 18.73 -18.16 -38.38
C TYR A 150 19.09 -19.18 -39.45
N GLN A 151 19.20 -18.72 -40.70
CA GLN A 151 19.72 -19.48 -41.81
C GLN A 151 21.15 -19.01 -42.12
N ALA A 152 22.12 -19.91 -41.99
CA ALA A 152 23.51 -19.66 -42.36
C ALA A 152 23.64 -19.50 -43.89
N SER A 153 24.76 -18.94 -44.35
CA SER A 153 25.05 -18.77 -45.77
C SER A 153 25.05 -20.10 -46.56
N SER A 154 25.35 -21.22 -45.87
CA SER A 154 25.28 -22.59 -46.40
C SER A 154 23.85 -23.10 -46.66
N GLY A 155 22.82 -22.35 -46.23
CA GLY A 155 21.42 -22.73 -46.31
C GLY A 155 20.93 -23.57 -45.12
N GLU A 156 21.84 -23.97 -44.21
CA GLU A 156 21.47 -24.71 -43.00
C GLU A 156 20.73 -23.82 -42.00
N GLN A 157 19.60 -24.31 -41.49
CA GLN A 157 18.93 -23.67 -40.36
C GLN A 157 19.60 -24.05 -39.05
N GLN A 158 20.00 -23.03 -38.29
CA GLN A 158 20.62 -23.16 -36.99
C GLN A 158 19.77 -22.43 -35.96
N ASN A 159 19.78 -22.95 -34.73
CA ASN A 159 19.18 -22.25 -33.60
C ASN A 159 20.04 -22.45 -32.35
N PHE A 160 19.96 -21.48 -31.45
CA PHE A 160 20.52 -21.59 -30.11
C PHE A 160 19.66 -20.84 -29.12
N ARG A 161 19.85 -21.16 -27.84
CA ARG A 161 19.12 -20.53 -26.74
C ARG A 161 20.05 -20.23 -25.58
N LYS A 162 19.84 -19.08 -24.95
CA LYS A 162 20.51 -18.67 -23.71
C LYS A 162 19.49 -18.47 -22.60
N PHE A 163 19.90 -18.77 -21.38
CA PHE A 163 19.08 -18.71 -20.19
C PHE A 163 19.66 -17.69 -19.22
N PHE A 164 18.87 -16.68 -18.87
CA PHE A 164 19.26 -15.64 -17.91
C PHE A 164 18.38 -15.77 -16.66
N LYS A 165 18.97 -16.31 -15.59
CA LYS A 165 18.27 -16.53 -14.32
C LYS A 165 18.41 -15.29 -13.42
N PHE A 166 17.31 -14.83 -12.87
CA PHE A 166 17.28 -13.76 -11.86
C PHE A 166 16.24 -14.06 -10.77
N GLN A 167 16.38 -13.39 -9.64
CA GLN A 167 15.52 -13.57 -8.46
C GLN A 167 14.66 -12.34 -8.23
N VAL A 168 13.35 -12.57 -8.04
CA VAL A 168 12.38 -11.55 -7.69
C VAL A 168 12.03 -11.66 -6.22
N MET A 169 12.18 -10.55 -5.50
CA MET A 169 11.98 -10.44 -4.06
C MET A 169 10.69 -9.65 -3.76
N LYS A 170 10.12 -9.87 -2.58
CA LYS A 170 9.00 -9.06 -2.08
C LYS A 170 9.54 -7.68 -1.62
N PRO A 171 8.97 -6.54 -2.07
CA PRO A 171 9.46 -5.21 -1.67
C PRO A 171 8.92 -4.72 -0.33
N LEU A 172 7.63 -4.97 -0.10
CA LEU A 172 6.89 -4.43 1.03
C LEU A 172 6.16 -5.57 1.74
N ASP A 173 6.19 -5.57 3.07
CA ASP A 173 5.30 -6.39 3.89
C ASP A 173 4.12 -5.56 4.36
N VAL A 174 2.91 -6.05 4.13
CA VAL A 174 1.66 -5.34 4.45
C VAL A 174 0.91 -6.13 5.50
N LYS A 175 0.72 -5.53 6.68
CA LYS A 175 -0.05 -6.10 7.78
C LYS A 175 -1.28 -5.23 8.02
N THR A 176 -2.45 -5.85 8.10
CA THR A 176 -3.71 -5.14 8.28
C THR A 176 -4.41 -5.53 9.57
N LYS A 177 -5.05 -4.57 10.22
CA LYS A 177 -5.93 -4.78 11.37
C LYS A 177 -7.24 -4.05 11.15
N PHE A 178 -8.34 -4.70 11.49
CA PHE A 178 -9.68 -4.15 11.36
C PHE A 178 -10.27 -3.87 12.74
N TYR A 179 -10.88 -2.70 12.87
CA TYR A 179 -11.63 -2.29 14.05
C TYR A 179 -13.05 -1.95 13.63
N ASN A 180 -14.03 -2.66 14.19
CA ASN A 180 -15.44 -2.37 13.95
C ASN A 180 -15.91 -1.39 15.02
N ALA A 181 -16.38 -0.21 14.62
CA ALA A 181 -16.97 0.77 15.53
C ALA A 181 -18.47 0.50 15.74
N GLU A 182 -19.03 1.02 16.83
CA GLU A 182 -20.46 0.86 17.13
C GLU A 182 -21.38 1.64 16.16
N CYS A 183 -20.82 2.61 15.41
CA CYS A 183 -21.54 3.43 14.42
C CYS A 183 -21.56 2.83 13.00
N ASP A 184 -21.29 1.54 12.84
CA ASP A 184 -21.11 0.82 11.56
C ASP A 184 -19.90 1.24 10.72
N GLU A 185 -19.09 2.15 11.24
CA GLU A 185 -17.82 2.54 10.65
C GLU A 185 -16.80 1.42 10.90
N VAL A 186 -15.95 1.17 9.90
CA VAL A 186 -14.85 0.20 10.02
C VAL A 186 -13.55 0.96 9.87
N TYR A 187 -12.64 0.83 10.82
CA TYR A 187 -11.30 1.37 10.70
C TYR A 187 -10.35 0.28 10.25
N LEU A 188 -9.55 0.58 9.24
CA LEU A 188 -8.47 -0.26 8.74
C LEU A 188 -7.14 0.42 9.05
N GLU A 189 -6.35 -0.23 9.90
CA GLU A 189 -4.94 0.09 10.09
C GLU A 189 -4.12 -0.80 9.14
N ALA A 190 -3.31 -0.19 8.29
CA ALA A 190 -2.40 -0.86 7.37
C ALA A 190 -0.95 -0.48 7.67
N GLY A 191 -0.21 -1.42 8.23
CA GLY A 191 1.23 -1.32 8.45
C GLY A 191 1.98 -1.74 7.19
N VAL A 192 2.66 -0.80 6.56
CA VAL A 192 3.50 -1.01 5.38
C VAL A 192 4.96 -0.99 5.83
N GLN A 193 5.62 -2.13 5.78
CA GLN A 193 7.04 -2.29 6.13
C GLN A 193 7.90 -2.39 4.87
N ASN A 194 8.98 -1.62 4.82
CA ASN A 194 9.97 -1.74 3.77
C ASN A 194 10.93 -2.90 4.06
N ILE A 195 10.99 -3.90 3.17
CA ILE A 195 11.91 -5.03 3.29
C ILE A 195 12.96 -5.05 2.17
N THR A 196 13.06 -3.97 1.39
CA THR A 196 14.10 -3.78 0.38
C THR A 196 15.42 -3.34 1.00
N SER A 197 16.51 -3.51 0.25
CA SER A 197 17.86 -3.09 0.66
C SER A 197 18.10 -1.57 0.69
N GLY A 198 17.14 -0.76 0.24
CA GLY A 198 17.25 0.69 0.22
C GLY A 198 15.99 1.40 0.68
N PRO A 199 16.03 2.73 0.84
CA PRO A 199 14.84 3.51 1.17
C PRO A 199 13.87 3.55 -0.02
N LEU A 200 12.57 3.54 0.27
CA LEU A 200 11.51 3.68 -0.71
C LEU A 200 10.73 4.97 -0.48
N CYS A 201 10.40 5.68 -1.56
CA CYS A 201 9.46 6.80 -1.52
C CYS A 201 8.08 6.29 -1.93
N LEU A 202 7.11 6.33 -1.02
CA LEU A 202 5.74 5.88 -1.24
C LEU A 202 4.93 7.02 -1.86
N GLU A 203 4.79 7.01 -3.19
CA GLU A 203 4.02 8.02 -3.94
C GLU A 203 2.52 7.93 -3.65
N LYS A 204 2.00 6.71 -3.55
CA LYS A 204 0.57 6.44 -3.36
C LYS A 204 0.40 5.31 -2.36
N VAL A 205 -0.44 5.51 -1.35
CA VAL A 205 -0.89 4.46 -0.43
C VAL A 205 -2.38 4.70 -0.20
N GLU A 206 -3.21 4.14 -1.08
CA GLU A 206 -4.65 4.37 -1.10
C GLU A 206 -5.42 3.07 -1.01
N LEU A 207 -6.55 3.09 -0.31
CA LEU A 207 -7.45 1.96 -0.21
C LEU A 207 -8.58 2.15 -1.22
N GLU A 208 -8.63 1.29 -2.23
CA GLU A 208 -9.72 1.21 -3.19
C GLU A 208 -10.93 0.54 -2.52
N PRO A 209 -12.04 1.27 -2.30
CA PRO A 209 -13.20 0.72 -1.59
C PRO A 209 -13.94 -0.34 -2.40
N SER A 210 -14.54 -1.30 -1.70
CA SER A 210 -15.59 -2.13 -2.29
C SER A 210 -16.87 -1.31 -2.56
N PRO A 211 -17.79 -1.80 -3.40
CA PRO A 211 -19.02 -1.08 -3.73
C PRO A 211 -19.89 -0.71 -2.52
N TYR A 212 -19.75 -1.41 -1.40
CA TYR A 212 -20.57 -1.20 -0.20
C TYR A 212 -20.08 -0.08 0.71
N PHE A 213 -18.82 0.35 0.56
CA PHE A 213 -18.19 1.32 1.45
C PHE A 213 -17.73 2.57 0.72
N THR A 214 -17.57 3.65 1.48
CA THR A 214 -16.78 4.83 1.12
C THR A 214 -15.59 4.91 2.06
N VAL A 215 -14.44 5.33 1.54
CA VAL A 215 -13.18 5.38 2.29
C VAL A 215 -12.77 6.83 2.50
N VAL A 216 -12.41 7.16 3.73
CA VAL A 216 -11.78 8.41 4.10
C VAL A 216 -10.39 8.08 4.67
N SER A 217 -9.35 8.59 4.00
CA SER A 217 -7.98 8.47 4.51
C SER A 217 -7.77 9.44 5.67
N MET A 218 -7.27 8.93 6.78
CA MET A 218 -6.98 9.72 7.99
C MET A 218 -5.50 10.13 8.08
N ASN A 219 -4.78 10.08 6.95
CA ASN A 219 -3.32 10.27 6.90
C ASN A 219 -2.90 11.69 6.52
N LYS A 220 -3.85 12.63 6.44
CA LYS A 220 -3.61 14.02 6.03
C LYS A 220 -3.94 14.97 7.18
N ILE A 221 -3.06 15.94 7.41
CA ILE A 221 -3.29 17.03 8.34
C ILE A 221 -4.08 18.12 7.60
N SER A 222 -5.28 18.43 8.06
CA SER A 222 -6.01 19.61 7.60
C SER A 222 -5.28 20.86 8.09
N PRO A 223 -4.98 21.84 7.22
CA PRO A 223 -4.41 23.09 7.70
C PRO A 223 -5.40 23.72 8.69
N ALA A 224 -4.94 23.98 9.91
CA ALA A 224 -5.63 24.88 10.81
C ALA A 224 -5.77 26.23 10.09
N THR A 225 -6.93 26.87 10.24
CA THR A 225 -7.32 28.20 9.74
C THR A 225 -6.16 29.11 9.31
N PRO A 226 -6.25 29.80 8.16
CA PRO A 226 -5.20 30.68 7.68
C PRO A 226 -5.00 31.78 8.73
N THR A 227 -3.86 31.74 9.43
CA THR A 227 -3.33 32.95 10.02
C THR A 227 -2.79 33.75 8.84
N SER A 228 -3.43 34.90 8.60
CA SER A 228 -2.90 35.92 7.71
C SER A 228 -1.49 36.21 8.16
N ASP A 229 -0.52 35.96 7.28
CA ASP A 229 0.80 36.59 7.18
C ASP A 229 1.89 35.55 6.90
N THR A 230 1.90 34.98 5.68
CA THR A 230 3.14 34.83 4.89
C THR A 230 2.83 34.33 3.48
N SER A 231 3.21 35.12 2.49
CA SER A 231 3.15 34.82 1.07
C SER A 231 4.29 33.89 0.66
N SER A 232 4.06 32.58 0.69
CA SER A 232 4.81 31.62 -0.13
C SER A 232 3.98 30.34 -0.38
N SER A 233 3.41 30.28 -1.58
CA SER A 233 3.06 29.08 -2.39
C SER A 233 2.75 27.74 -1.71
N SER A 234 1.56 27.22 -2.04
CA SER A 234 1.02 25.85 -1.88
C SER A 234 0.50 25.45 -0.48
N THR A 235 -0.75 25.80 -0.19
CA THR A 235 -1.60 25.15 0.83
C THR A 235 -1.95 23.72 0.39
N SER A 236 -0.94 22.85 0.33
CA SER A 236 -1.10 21.43 0.06
C SER A 236 -1.31 20.71 1.39
N SER A 237 -2.39 19.92 1.50
CA SER A 237 -2.62 19.04 2.64
C SER A 237 -1.36 18.20 2.89
N CYS A 238 -0.67 18.41 4.01
CA CYS A 238 0.55 17.68 4.34
C CYS A 238 0.16 16.30 4.88
N LEU A 239 0.90 15.26 4.48
CA LEU A 239 0.77 13.95 5.11
C LEU A 239 1.24 14.04 6.56
N VAL A 240 0.70 13.19 7.43
CA VAL A 240 1.16 13.07 8.82
C VAL A 240 2.65 12.69 8.93
N PHE A 241 3.23 12.18 7.84
CA PHE A 241 4.64 11.79 7.74
C PHE A 241 5.55 12.87 7.15
N GLY A 242 5.08 14.11 7.03
CA GLY A 242 5.82 15.22 6.43
C GLY A 242 5.61 15.35 4.91
N GLY A 243 6.39 16.24 4.29
CA GLY A 243 6.26 16.56 2.86
C GLY A 243 6.68 15.43 1.91
N ILE A 244 7.53 14.50 2.38
CA ILE A 244 8.03 13.37 1.58
C ILE A 244 7.74 12.06 2.32
N ASN A 245 7.06 11.14 1.65
CA ASN A 245 6.63 9.87 2.22
C ASN A 245 7.69 8.76 2.07
N THR A 246 8.86 8.90 2.71
CA THR A 246 10.01 7.97 2.56
C THR A 246 10.17 6.99 3.70
N ILE A 247 10.21 5.69 3.41
CA ILE A 247 10.39 4.62 4.39
C ILE A 247 11.79 4.01 4.27
N ASN A 248 12.60 4.04 5.33
CA ASN A 248 13.91 3.41 5.32
C ASN A 248 13.78 1.88 5.34
N THR A 249 14.87 1.19 5.06
CA THR A 249 14.94 -0.27 5.16
C THR A 249 14.52 -0.74 6.55
N HIS A 250 13.63 -1.74 6.60
CA HIS A 250 13.01 -2.32 7.80
C HIS A 250 12.05 -1.44 8.60
N ASP A 251 11.95 -0.15 8.30
CA ASP A 251 10.95 0.73 8.93
C ASP A 251 9.53 0.33 8.51
N THR A 252 8.58 0.59 9.40
CA THR A 252 7.14 0.36 9.17
C THR A 252 6.38 1.67 9.34
N ARG A 253 5.52 1.99 8.37
CA ARG A 253 4.60 3.15 8.42
C ARG A 253 3.17 2.65 8.58
N GLN A 254 2.43 3.25 9.52
CA GLN A 254 1.05 2.90 9.82
C GLN A 254 0.09 3.87 9.15
N TYR A 255 -0.78 3.35 8.29
CA TYR A 255 -1.81 4.11 7.60
C TYR A 255 -3.18 3.78 8.19
N LEU A 256 -4.01 4.80 8.42
CA LEU A 256 -5.36 4.63 8.95
C LEU A 256 -6.40 5.06 7.92
N TYR A 257 -7.39 4.19 7.71
CA TYR A 257 -8.52 4.43 6.82
C TYR A 257 -9.84 4.23 7.58
N CYS A 258 -10.74 5.20 7.46
CA CYS A 258 -12.11 5.08 7.97
C CYS A 258 -13.04 4.70 6.82
N LEU A 259 -13.71 3.57 6.95
CA LEU A 259 -14.71 3.10 6.00
C LEU A 259 -16.11 3.35 6.54
N LYS A 260 -16.96 3.96 5.72
CA LYS A 260 -18.36 4.22 6.04
C LYS A 260 -19.25 3.42 5.09
N PRO A 261 -20.23 2.66 5.59
CA PRO A 261 -21.16 1.97 4.71
C PRO A 261 -21.97 2.99 3.93
N ARG A 262 -22.17 2.73 2.64
CA ARG A 262 -23.03 3.56 1.78
C ARG A 262 -24.49 3.50 2.27
N PRO A 263 -25.29 4.55 2.05
CA PRO A 263 -26.69 4.59 2.50
C PRO A 263 -27.52 3.40 1.97
N GLU A 264 -27.25 2.97 0.73
CA GLU A 264 -27.87 1.78 0.12
C GLU A 264 -27.59 0.49 0.90
N ALA A 265 -26.34 0.30 1.34
CA ALA A 265 -25.99 -0.84 2.17
C ALA A 265 -26.63 -0.72 3.56
N LYS A 266 -26.69 0.49 4.14
CA LYS A 266 -27.31 0.72 5.46
C LYS A 266 -28.79 0.41 5.52
N ALA A 267 -29.52 0.56 4.40
CA ALA A 267 -30.95 0.34 4.35
C ALA A 267 -31.36 -1.14 4.61
N SER A 268 -30.48 -2.10 4.30
CA SER A 268 -30.75 -3.52 4.48
C SER A 268 -29.77 -4.18 5.47
N PRO A 269 -30.24 -4.61 6.67
CA PRO A 269 -29.38 -5.25 7.67
C PRO A 269 -28.80 -6.59 7.20
N ALA A 270 -29.44 -7.24 6.22
CA ALA A 270 -28.89 -8.44 5.59
C ALA A 270 -27.67 -8.12 4.71
N THR A 271 -27.69 -7.04 3.93
CA THR A 271 -26.57 -6.66 3.05
C THR A 271 -25.36 -6.18 3.84
N LEU A 272 -25.57 -5.43 4.93
CA LEU A 272 -24.50 -5.04 5.86
C LEU A 272 -23.76 -6.24 6.47
N ARG A 273 -24.47 -7.34 6.75
CA ARG A 273 -23.87 -8.58 7.28
C ARG A 273 -22.98 -9.28 6.26
N HIS A 274 -23.38 -9.26 4.98
CA HIS A 274 -22.60 -9.86 3.89
C HIS A 274 -21.52 -8.92 3.34
N ALA A 275 -21.53 -7.63 3.69
CA ALA A 275 -20.50 -6.65 3.35
C ALA A 275 -19.21 -6.84 4.18
N THR A 276 -18.56 -7.99 4.00
CA THR A 276 -17.25 -8.34 4.58
C THR A 276 -16.08 -7.87 3.73
N ALA A 277 -16.30 -7.75 2.41
CA ALA A 277 -15.32 -7.21 1.48
C ALA A 277 -15.16 -5.69 1.67
N ILE A 278 -13.98 -5.28 2.11
CA ILE A 278 -13.66 -3.88 2.45
C ILE A 278 -13.08 -3.15 1.23
N GLY A 279 -12.04 -3.70 0.62
CA GLY A 279 -11.35 -3.05 -0.49
C GLY A 279 -10.03 -3.72 -0.86
N LYS A 280 -9.24 -3.06 -1.69
CA LYS A 280 -7.86 -3.45 -2.03
C LYS A 280 -6.93 -2.29 -1.72
N LEU A 281 -5.77 -2.56 -1.13
CA LEU A 281 -4.78 -1.53 -0.87
C LEU A 281 -3.87 -1.42 -2.09
N ASP A 282 -3.80 -0.22 -2.68
CA ASP A 282 -2.97 0.12 -3.84
C ASP A 282 -1.77 0.97 -3.38
N ILE A 283 -0.59 0.42 -3.55
CA ILE A 283 0.67 1.03 -3.11
C ILE A 283 1.56 1.26 -4.34
N VAL A 284 1.99 2.50 -4.54
CA VAL A 284 2.97 2.88 -5.58
C VAL A 284 4.18 3.48 -4.89
N TRP A 285 5.36 3.02 -5.27
CA TRP A 285 6.62 3.52 -4.74
C TRP A 285 7.64 3.83 -5.81
N ARG A 286 8.68 4.56 -5.40
CA ARG A 286 9.93 4.70 -6.11
C ARG A 286 11.10 4.27 -5.25
N THR A 287 12.07 3.61 -5.86
CA THR A 287 13.38 3.36 -5.26
C THR A 287 14.22 4.64 -5.24
N ASN A 288 15.34 4.62 -4.53
CA ASN A 288 16.32 5.72 -4.49
C ASN A 288 16.84 6.16 -5.87
N MET A 289 16.83 5.27 -6.88
CA MET A 289 17.23 5.57 -8.27
C MET A 289 16.04 5.79 -9.22
N GLY A 290 14.82 5.84 -8.66
CA GLY A 290 13.61 6.23 -9.37
C GLY A 290 12.86 5.11 -10.09
N ASP A 291 13.31 3.86 -9.98
CA ASP A 291 12.53 2.71 -10.45
C ASP A 291 11.18 2.71 -9.74
N ARG A 292 10.12 2.56 -10.52
CA ARG A 292 8.75 2.62 -10.01
C ARG A 292 8.23 1.21 -9.84
N GLY A 293 7.62 0.94 -8.70
CA GLY A 293 6.88 -0.29 -8.47
C GLY A 293 5.44 -0.02 -8.02
N ARG A 294 4.57 -0.99 -8.29
CA ARG A 294 3.17 -0.99 -7.84
C ARG A 294 2.81 -2.34 -7.23
N LEU A 295 2.18 -2.31 -6.06
CA LEU A 295 1.69 -3.49 -5.37
C LEU A 295 0.23 -3.24 -5.01
N GLN A 296 -0.64 -4.12 -5.48
CA GLN A 296 -2.03 -4.15 -5.07
C GLN A 296 -2.28 -5.41 -4.25
N THR A 297 -2.88 -5.24 -3.07
CA THR A 297 -3.26 -6.41 -2.26
C THR A 297 -4.45 -7.14 -2.87
N SER A 298 -4.64 -8.39 -2.48
CA SER A 298 -5.93 -9.08 -2.69
C SER A 298 -7.06 -8.36 -1.94
N GLN A 299 -8.30 -8.78 -2.21
CA GLN A 299 -9.48 -8.23 -1.56
C GLN A 299 -9.37 -8.44 -0.05
N LEU A 300 -9.24 -7.33 0.67
CA LEU A 300 -9.24 -7.29 2.13
C LEU A 300 -10.65 -7.58 2.62
N GLN A 301 -10.76 -8.60 3.46
CA GLN A 301 -12.02 -9.04 4.07
C GLN A 301 -11.93 -8.88 5.58
N ARG A 302 -12.93 -8.25 6.18
CA ARG A 302 -13.12 -8.26 7.62
C ARG A 302 -13.92 -9.49 8.03
N MET A 303 -13.78 -9.90 9.29
CA MET A 303 -14.73 -10.84 9.87
C MET A 303 -16.10 -10.17 9.98
N ALA A 304 -17.15 -10.90 9.60
CA ALA A 304 -18.52 -10.41 9.74
C ALA A 304 -18.82 -10.20 11.23
N PRO A 305 -19.31 -9.01 11.64
CA PRO A 305 -19.77 -8.81 13.00
C PRO A 305 -20.94 -9.75 13.29
N GLN A 306 -20.83 -10.55 14.36
CA GLN A 306 -21.90 -11.42 14.81
C GLN A 306 -22.87 -10.60 15.66
N TYR A 307 -23.88 -10.04 15.00
CA TYR A 307 -24.99 -9.43 15.72
C TYR A 307 -25.94 -10.55 16.20
N GLY A 308 -26.31 -10.52 17.48
CA GLY A 308 -27.34 -11.41 18.04
C GLY A 308 -28.74 -11.06 17.52
N ASP A 309 -29.77 -11.37 18.32
CA ASP A 309 -31.17 -11.09 17.97
C ASP A 309 -31.48 -9.57 17.88
N VAL A 310 -30.73 -8.76 18.64
CA VAL A 310 -30.88 -7.31 18.73
C VAL A 310 -29.55 -6.65 18.39
N ARG A 311 -29.60 -5.44 17.81
CA ARG A 311 -28.42 -4.59 17.58
C ARG A 311 -28.66 -3.20 18.10
N VAL A 312 -27.67 -2.67 18.83
CA VAL A 312 -27.65 -1.31 19.33
C VAL A 312 -26.51 -0.57 18.63
N THR A 313 -26.81 0.56 18.00
CA THR A 313 -25.82 1.44 17.38
C THR A 313 -25.88 2.83 18.02
N VAL A 314 -24.72 3.47 18.19
CA VAL A 314 -24.64 4.86 18.64
C VAL A 314 -24.57 5.76 17.41
N ASP A 315 -25.65 6.48 17.12
CA ASP A 315 -25.71 7.32 15.92
C ASP A 315 -25.06 8.69 16.15
N LYS A 316 -25.28 9.27 17.34
CA LYS A 316 -24.76 10.59 17.68
C LYS A 316 -24.26 10.61 19.11
N ILE A 317 -22.98 10.91 19.27
CA ILE A 317 -22.34 11.17 20.55
C ILE A 317 -21.25 12.24 20.37
N PRO A 318 -21.14 13.24 21.25
CA PRO A 318 -20.03 14.19 21.23
C PRO A 318 -18.70 13.51 21.57
N SER A 319 -17.64 13.82 20.83
CA SER A 319 -16.29 13.26 21.09
C SER A 319 -15.61 13.86 22.32
N VAL A 320 -15.91 15.13 22.63
CA VAL A 320 -15.38 15.85 23.79
C VAL A 320 -16.53 16.52 24.53
N VAL A 321 -16.60 16.30 25.84
CA VAL A 321 -17.63 16.88 26.71
C VAL A 321 -16.99 17.53 27.93
N GLN A 322 -17.77 18.35 28.61
CA GLN A 322 -17.33 19.01 29.83
C GLN A 322 -17.77 18.22 31.05
N LEU A 323 -16.92 18.19 32.07
CA LEU A 323 -17.24 17.64 33.38
C LEU A 323 -18.54 18.25 33.93
N GLU A 324 -19.40 17.43 34.53
CA GLU A 324 -20.68 17.83 35.15
C GLU A 324 -21.68 18.50 34.18
N LYS A 325 -21.48 18.38 32.86
CA LYS A 325 -22.45 18.83 31.87
C LYS A 325 -23.10 17.65 31.16
N GLN A 326 -24.42 17.61 31.28
CA GLN A 326 -25.25 16.65 30.58
C GLN A 326 -25.09 16.80 29.07
N PHE A 327 -25.01 15.67 28.38
CA PHE A 327 -25.01 15.61 26.92
C PHE A 327 -25.88 14.47 26.42
N ASP A 328 -26.33 14.61 25.19
CA ASP A 328 -27.25 13.66 24.57
C ASP A 328 -26.52 12.64 23.70
N VAL A 329 -26.93 11.39 23.85
CA VAL A 329 -26.52 10.22 23.08
C VAL A 329 -27.73 9.70 22.33
N LEU A 330 -27.65 9.65 21.00
CA LEU A 330 -28.68 9.05 20.17
C LEU A 330 -28.33 7.58 19.94
N LEU A 331 -29.14 6.68 20.48
CA LEU A 331 -29.05 5.25 20.26
C LEU A 331 -30.12 4.79 19.27
N THR A 332 -29.75 3.90 18.36
CA THR A 332 -30.72 3.21 17.50
C THR A 332 -30.68 1.71 17.80
N ILE A 333 -31.84 1.16 18.12
CA ILE A 333 -32.03 -0.26 18.43
C ILE A 333 -32.75 -0.89 17.25
N THR A 334 -32.13 -1.88 16.63
CA THR A 334 -32.64 -2.58 15.45
C THR A 334 -32.93 -4.03 15.79
N ASN A 335 -34.13 -4.50 15.42
CA ASN A 335 -34.48 -5.91 15.49
C ASN A 335 -33.87 -6.66 14.30
N ILE A 336 -33.02 -7.64 14.57
CA ILE A 336 -32.32 -8.45 13.56
C ILE A 336 -32.93 -9.84 13.39
N CYS A 337 -33.78 -10.26 14.32
CA CYS A 337 -34.43 -11.57 14.24
C CYS A 337 -35.66 -11.57 13.32
N GLU A 338 -36.12 -12.77 12.97
CA GLU A 338 -37.28 -12.97 12.09
C GLU A 338 -38.63 -12.86 12.81
N ARG A 339 -38.61 -12.59 14.13
CA ARG A 339 -39.80 -12.43 14.97
C ARG A 339 -39.92 -10.99 15.45
N SER A 340 -41.13 -10.59 15.84
CA SER A 340 -41.31 -9.33 16.57
C SER A 340 -40.73 -9.42 17.98
N LEU A 341 -40.14 -8.32 18.46
CA LEU A 341 -39.54 -8.23 19.79
C LEU A 341 -40.19 -7.11 20.61
N ASP A 342 -40.60 -7.46 21.84
CA ASP A 342 -41.08 -6.52 22.84
C ASP A 342 -39.97 -6.35 23.89
N LEU A 343 -39.20 -5.27 23.74
CA LEU A 343 -38.00 -5.02 24.51
C LEU A 343 -38.25 -4.07 25.68
N HIS A 344 -37.62 -4.35 26.81
CA HIS A 344 -37.55 -3.46 27.95
C HIS A 344 -36.12 -2.98 28.15
N LEU A 345 -35.90 -1.67 28.08
CA LEU A 345 -34.60 -1.03 28.29
C LEU A 345 -34.39 -0.79 29.78
N ALA A 346 -33.24 -1.21 30.30
CA ALA A 346 -32.74 -0.87 31.61
C ALA A 346 -31.32 -0.34 31.50
N PHE A 347 -30.95 0.64 32.31
CA PHE A 347 -29.59 1.14 32.34
C PHE A 347 -28.69 0.25 33.19
N LEU A 348 -27.49 -0.04 32.70
CA LEU A 348 -26.46 -0.69 33.49
C LEU A 348 -25.75 0.38 34.33
N GLY A 349 -25.39 0.04 35.56
CA GLY A 349 -24.61 0.93 36.43
C GLY A 349 -23.29 1.30 35.78
N GLY A 350 -22.95 2.60 35.78
CA GLY A 350 -21.72 3.10 35.17
C GLY A 350 -20.49 2.75 36.01
N ASN A 351 -19.71 1.74 35.60
CA ASN A 351 -18.40 1.48 36.21
C ASN A 351 -17.35 2.57 35.86
N GLY A 352 -17.66 3.48 34.94
CA GLY A 352 -16.70 4.32 34.23
C GLY A 352 -16.81 5.83 34.49
N GLY A 353 -17.33 6.26 35.64
CA GLY A 353 -17.35 7.68 36.02
C GLY A 353 -18.36 8.55 35.27
N SER A 354 -19.36 7.93 34.64
CA SER A 354 -20.50 8.60 34.02
C SER A 354 -21.81 7.89 34.33
N GLU A 355 -22.89 8.65 34.52
CA GLU A 355 -24.20 8.14 34.91
C GLU A 355 -25.30 8.60 33.95
N TRP A 356 -26.26 7.71 33.67
CA TRP A 356 -27.44 8.04 32.89
C TRP A 356 -28.35 8.98 33.68
N SER A 357 -28.72 10.12 33.09
CA SER A 357 -29.70 11.04 33.68
C SER A 357 -31.09 10.73 33.10
N GLY A 358 -31.95 10.08 33.88
CA GLY A 358 -33.31 9.76 33.43
C GLY A 358 -33.97 8.59 34.17
N VAL A 359 -35.05 8.06 33.59
CA VAL A 359 -35.79 6.92 34.14
C VAL A 359 -34.97 5.65 33.94
N ASN A 360 -34.64 4.95 35.05
CA ASN A 360 -33.75 3.77 35.07
C ASN A 360 -34.21 2.59 34.19
N SER A 361 -35.48 2.57 33.80
CA SER A 361 -36.01 1.58 32.88
C SER A 361 -37.25 2.05 32.14
N GLN A 362 -37.37 1.70 30.86
CA GLN A 362 -38.53 2.04 30.03
C GLN A 362 -38.88 0.92 29.03
N PRO A 363 -40.17 0.63 28.78
CA PRO A 363 -40.57 -0.26 27.71
C PRO A 363 -40.34 0.41 26.35
N LEU A 364 -39.86 -0.36 25.38
CA LEU A 364 -39.68 0.07 24.00
C LEU A 364 -40.92 -0.34 23.17
N PRO A 365 -41.20 0.36 22.06
CA PRO A 365 -42.24 -0.07 21.14
C PRO A 365 -41.91 -1.46 20.56
N SER A 366 -42.95 -2.24 20.25
CA SER A 366 -42.79 -3.54 19.59
C SER A 366 -42.08 -3.37 18.25
N LEU A 367 -40.97 -4.08 18.06
CA LEU A 367 -40.16 -4.00 16.85
C LEU A 367 -40.45 -5.22 15.97
N SER A 368 -41.04 -5.01 14.79
CA SER A 368 -41.13 -6.05 13.76
C SER A 368 -39.75 -6.38 13.16
N PRO A 369 -39.60 -7.50 12.43
CA PRO A 369 -38.32 -7.88 11.82
C PRO A 369 -37.75 -6.73 10.96
N ALA A 370 -36.45 -6.44 11.13
CA ALA A 370 -35.72 -5.34 10.48
C ALA A 370 -36.20 -3.91 10.83
N GLN A 371 -37.16 -3.75 11.75
CA GLN A 371 -37.56 -2.44 12.25
C GLN A 371 -36.56 -1.91 13.28
N HIS A 372 -36.45 -0.58 13.34
CA HIS A 372 -35.61 0.13 14.31
C HIS A 372 -36.40 1.18 15.09
N THR A 373 -35.92 1.49 16.29
CA THR A 373 -36.37 2.62 17.10
C THR A 373 -35.16 3.42 17.56
N SER A 374 -35.28 4.74 17.57
CA SER A 374 -34.22 5.66 17.99
C SER A 374 -34.60 6.34 19.29
N LEU A 375 -33.67 6.38 20.23
CA LEU A 375 -33.84 6.89 21.59
C LEU A 375 -32.75 7.91 21.86
N THR A 376 -33.14 9.09 22.35
CA THR A 376 -32.18 10.07 22.84
C THR A 376 -32.07 9.89 24.35
N LEU A 377 -30.88 9.51 24.80
CA LEU A 377 -30.56 9.33 26.21
C LEU A 377 -29.59 10.41 26.64
N SER A 378 -29.76 10.94 27.85
CA SER A 378 -28.85 11.93 28.38
C SER A 378 -27.93 11.34 29.44
N LEU A 379 -26.67 11.77 29.44
CA LEU A 379 -25.61 11.22 30.28
C LEU A 379 -24.84 12.36 30.97
N LEU A 380 -24.49 12.16 32.24
CA LEU A 380 -23.75 13.09 33.07
C LEU A 380 -22.35 12.53 33.38
N PRO A 381 -21.27 13.18 32.92
CA PRO A 381 -19.90 12.77 33.23
C PRO A 381 -19.46 13.32 34.60
N LEU A 382 -18.97 12.45 35.48
CA LEU A 382 -18.57 12.76 36.86
C LEU A 382 -17.05 12.80 37.07
N HIS A 383 -16.27 12.20 36.17
CA HIS A 383 -14.81 12.24 36.22
C HIS A 383 -14.24 12.83 34.93
N THR A 384 -12.95 13.13 34.90
CA THR A 384 -12.23 13.61 33.70
C THR A 384 -11.45 12.50 33.02
N GLY A 385 -11.03 12.71 31.77
CA GLY A 385 -10.25 11.74 30.99
C GLY A 385 -11.09 11.00 29.95
N LEU A 386 -10.51 10.00 29.30
CA LEU A 386 -11.22 9.13 28.36
C LEU A 386 -12.08 8.15 29.17
N GLN A 387 -13.40 8.24 29.01
CA GLN A 387 -14.34 7.38 29.73
C GLN A 387 -15.25 6.64 28.78
N THR A 388 -15.48 5.39 29.14
CA THR A 388 -16.51 4.58 28.52
C THR A 388 -17.87 4.94 29.12
N ILE A 389 -18.86 5.21 28.26
CA ILE A 389 -20.21 5.52 28.74
C ILE A 389 -20.87 4.29 29.37
N ALA A 390 -21.78 4.53 30.32
CA ALA A 390 -22.55 3.49 30.97
C ALA A 390 -23.31 2.63 29.94
N GLY A 391 -23.36 1.30 30.16
CA GLY A 391 -23.99 0.36 29.25
C GLY A 391 -25.52 0.37 29.31
N VAL A 392 -26.15 -0.41 28.43
CA VAL A 392 -27.61 -0.64 28.42
C VAL A 392 -27.91 -2.13 28.39
N ARG A 393 -28.98 -2.52 29.08
CA ARG A 393 -29.55 -3.87 29.09
C ARG A 393 -30.90 -3.85 28.40
N LEU A 394 -31.08 -4.75 27.43
CA LEU A 394 -32.36 -4.97 26.75
C LEU A 394 -32.90 -6.33 27.18
N THR A 395 -34.13 -6.36 27.70
CA THR A 395 -34.80 -7.61 28.09
C THR A 395 -35.98 -7.87 27.17
N ASP A 396 -35.98 -9.00 26.48
CA ASP A 396 -37.13 -9.51 25.74
C ASP A 396 -38.19 -9.98 26.75
N THR A 397 -39.35 -9.35 26.75
CA THR A 397 -40.44 -9.66 27.69
C THR A 397 -41.11 -10.99 27.40
N PHE A 398 -41.07 -11.49 26.15
CA PHE A 398 -41.68 -12.74 25.74
C PHE A 398 -40.78 -13.94 26.07
N LEU A 399 -39.51 -13.90 25.62
CA LEU A 399 -38.56 -15.00 25.85
C LEU A 399 -37.77 -14.87 27.16
N LYS A 400 -37.92 -13.75 27.88
CA LYS A 400 -37.15 -13.42 29.09
C LYS A 400 -35.63 -13.48 28.87
N ARG A 401 -35.18 -13.22 27.64
CA ARG A 401 -33.75 -13.15 27.28
C ARG A 401 -33.23 -11.74 27.54
N THR A 402 -32.06 -11.64 28.15
CA THR A 402 -31.36 -10.39 28.40
C THR A 402 -30.20 -10.23 27.43
N TYR A 403 -30.05 -9.03 26.87
CA TYR A 403 -28.97 -8.63 25.99
C TYR A 403 -28.26 -7.43 26.64
N ASP A 404 -27.03 -7.67 27.10
CA ASP A 404 -26.22 -6.65 27.78
C ASP A 404 -25.22 -6.05 26.79
N TYR A 405 -25.30 -4.73 26.61
CA TYR A 405 -24.39 -3.94 25.80
C TYR A 405 -23.53 -3.10 26.73
N GLU A 406 -22.41 -3.68 27.12
CA GLU A 406 -21.36 -3.01 27.87
C GLU A 406 -20.41 -2.31 26.88
N ASN A 407 -19.89 -1.14 27.27
CA ASN A 407 -19.00 -0.32 26.45
C ASN A 407 -19.65 0.17 25.14
N LEU A 408 -20.66 1.02 25.24
CA LEU A 408 -21.39 1.53 24.08
C LEU A 408 -20.65 2.59 23.26
N ALA A 409 -19.74 3.35 23.88
CA ALA A 409 -18.91 4.36 23.25
C ALA A 409 -17.90 4.92 24.28
N GLN A 410 -16.88 5.65 23.80
CA GLN A 410 -15.96 6.41 24.64
C GLN A 410 -16.03 7.91 24.34
N VAL A 411 -15.93 8.72 25.38
CA VAL A 411 -15.97 10.18 25.32
C VAL A 411 -14.82 10.77 26.13
N PHE A 412 -14.16 11.79 25.59
CA PHE A 412 -13.11 12.50 26.30
C PHE A 412 -13.68 13.65 27.13
N ILE A 413 -13.59 13.55 28.46
CA ILE A 413 -14.17 14.52 29.38
C ILE A 413 -13.09 15.48 29.89
N THR A 414 -13.37 16.78 29.77
CA THR A 414 -12.45 17.87 30.10
C THR A 414 -13.04 18.80 31.17
N ARG A 415 -12.20 19.39 32.03
CA ARG A 415 -12.65 20.38 33.05
C ARG A 415 -13.01 21.72 32.42
N ASP A 416 -12.19 22.18 31.47
CA ASP A 416 -12.34 23.49 30.86
C ASP A 416 -13.17 23.47 29.57
N LYS A 417 -13.64 24.64 29.12
CA LYS A 417 -14.14 24.82 27.75
C LYS A 417 -12.95 24.72 26.80
N VAL A 418 -12.59 23.50 26.40
CA VAL A 418 -11.67 23.34 25.28
C VAL A 418 -12.33 24.00 24.07
N ARG A 419 -11.66 25.02 23.49
CA ARG A 419 -12.02 25.55 22.17
C ARG A 419 -11.83 24.42 21.16
N LEU A 420 -12.89 23.67 20.89
CA LEU A 420 -12.90 22.71 19.81
C LEU A 420 -12.74 23.47 18.49
N VAL A 421 -11.59 23.26 17.84
CA VAL A 421 -11.45 23.46 16.40
C VAL A 421 -12.57 22.65 15.76
N LYS A 422 -13.49 23.31 15.04
CA LYS A 422 -14.54 22.66 14.26
C LYS A 422 -13.88 21.87 13.12
N GLY A 423 -13.33 20.70 13.43
CA GLY A 423 -13.04 19.64 12.48
C GLY A 423 -14.16 18.61 12.62
N SER A 424 -15.03 18.52 11.63
CA SER A 424 -16.11 17.53 11.54
C SER A 424 -15.59 16.11 11.26
N HIS A 425 -14.45 15.74 11.85
CA HIS A 425 -13.83 14.43 11.69
C HIS A 425 -13.45 13.90 13.07
N LYS A 426 -14.12 12.79 13.44
CA LYS A 426 -13.85 11.99 14.62
C LYS A 426 -12.36 11.62 14.63
N VAL A 427 -11.60 12.23 15.54
CA VAL A 427 -10.26 11.79 15.91
C VAL A 427 -10.41 11.21 17.31
N ASN A 428 -10.41 9.89 17.42
CA ASN A 428 -10.19 9.20 18.69
C ASN A 428 -8.68 8.94 18.78
N LEU A 429 -8.03 9.52 19.78
CA LEU A 429 -6.64 9.25 20.13
C LEU A 429 -6.59 7.96 20.96
N ALA A 430 -5.74 7.04 20.48
CA ALA A 430 -5.12 5.85 21.10
C ALA A 430 -5.93 5.02 22.11
#